data_AF-A0A7C1GKW1-F1
#
_entry.id   AF-A0A7C1GKW1-F1
#
_cell.length_a   1.000
_cell.length_b   1.000
_cell.length_c   1.000
_cell.angle_alpha   90.00
_cell.angle_beta   90.00
_cell.angle_gamma   90.00
#
_symmetry.space_group_name_H-M   'P 1'
#
loop_
_entity.id
_entity.type
_entity.pdbx_description
1 polymer ?
#
loop_
_entity_poly.entity_id
_entity_poly.type
_entity_poly.pdbx_seq_one_letter_code
_entity_poly.pdbx_strand_id
1 'polypeptide(L)'
;MKCKICERKAESEFCKFHKISFENLVKKFEEWRKSMDISWLEYLRMLQNNPYTGVWVKEVIQYLLSKNQTGQQESEKHSNV
;
A
#
# COMPACT_ATOMS: atom_id res chain seq x y z
N MET A 1 -17.01 7.08 9.14
CA MET A 1 -16.54 6.77 7.78
C MET A 1 -16.29 5.28 7.64
N LYS A 2 -16.19 4.78 6.40
CA LYS A 2 -15.82 3.38 6.11
C LYS A 2 -14.34 3.32 5.71
N CYS A 3 -13.69 2.19 5.98
CA CYS A 3 -12.32 1.95 5.53
C CYS A 3 -12.27 1.93 3.99
N LYS A 4 -11.21 2.49 3.39
CA LYS A 4 -11.04 2.45 1.93
C LYS A 4 -10.73 1.06 1.37
N ILE A 5 -10.36 0.10 2.22
CA ILE A 5 -9.99 -1.27 1.83
C ILE A 5 -11.12 -2.28 2.15
N CYS A 6 -11.95 -2.00 3.14
CA CYS A 6 -13.05 -2.90 3.53
C CYS A 6 -14.25 -2.12 4.11
N GLU A 7 -15.36 -2.81 4.36
CA GLU A 7 -16.59 -2.16 4.83
C GLU A 7 -16.63 -1.81 6.33
N ARG A 8 -15.55 -2.05 7.08
CA ARG A 8 -15.50 -1.79 8.53
C ARG A 8 -15.53 -0.29 8.83
N LYS A 9 -16.08 0.06 10.00
CA LYS A 9 -16.04 1.43 10.53
C LYS A 9 -14.58 1.88 10.70
N ALA A 10 -14.32 3.10 10.28
CA ALA A 10 -13.02 3.74 10.39
C ALA A 10 -13.17 5.11 11.07
N GLU A 11 -12.13 5.49 11.81
CA GLU A 11 -11.95 6.82 12.42
C GLU A 11 -11.14 7.75 11.51
N SER A 12 -10.52 7.20 10.46
CA SER A 12 -9.71 7.89 9.45
C SER A 12 -9.85 7.14 8.11
N GLU A 13 -8.89 7.29 7.20
CA GLU A 13 -8.87 6.59 5.91
C GLU A 13 -9.03 5.06 6.02
N PHE A 14 -8.47 4.46 7.07
CA PHE A 14 -8.47 3.02 7.29
C PHE A 14 -9.14 2.63 8.61
N CYS A 15 -9.70 1.42 8.67
CA CYS A 15 -10.09 0.82 9.95
C CYS A 15 -8.84 0.53 10.81
N LYS A 16 -9.03 0.29 12.11
CA LYS A 16 -7.94 0.05 13.07
C LYS A 16 -6.91 -0.97 12.56
N PHE A 17 -7.35 -2.08 11.98
CA PHE A 17 -6.46 -3.15 11.51
C PHE A 17 -5.65 -2.72 10.29
N HIS A 18 -6.30 -2.17 9.26
CA HIS A 18 -5.62 -1.68 8.06
C HIS A 18 -4.68 -0.51 8.35
N LYS A 19 -5.03 0.36 9.30
CA LYS A 19 -4.17 1.46 9.76
C LYS A 19 -2.86 0.91 10.36
N ILE A 20 -2.98 0.01 11.33
CA ILE A 20 -1.81 -0.62 11.98
C ILE A 20 -0.96 -1.38 10.97
N SER A 21 -1.60 -2.10 10.05
CA SER A 21 -0.87 -2.82 8.98
C SER A 21 -0.14 -1.88 8.03
N PHE A 22 -0.74 -0.76 7.64
CA PHE A 22 -0.09 0.26 6.82
C PHE A 22 1.10 0.91 7.54
N GLU A 23 0.94 1.30 8.80
CA GLU A 23 2.01 1.89 9.61
C GLU A 23 3.19 0.91 9.78
N ASN A 24 2.90 -0.37 10.06
CA ASN A 24 3.92 -1.40 10.16
C ASN A 24 4.63 -1.65 8.83
N LEU A 25 3.90 -1.66 7.71
CA LEU A 25 4.44 -1.84 6.36
C LEU A 25 5.45 -0.72 6.01
N VAL A 26 5.07 0.54 6.25
CA VAL A 26 5.96 1.69 6.01
C VAL A 26 7.17 1.65 6.94
N LYS A 27 6.97 1.36 8.22
CA LYS A 27 8.08 1.27 9.19
C LYS A 27 9.09 0.18 8.82
N LYS A 28 8.63 -0.99 8.37
CA LYS A 28 9.52 -2.09 7.98
C LYS A 28 10.24 -1.84 6.66
N PHE A 29 9.63 -1.11 5.73
CA PHE A 29 10.33 -0.67 4.53
C PHE A 29 11.55 0.21 4.85
N GLU A 30 11.41 1.13 5.80
CA GLU A 30 12.53 1.99 6.21
C GLU A 30 13.71 1.18 6.77
N GLU A 31 13.44 0.07 7.46
CA GLU A 31 14.49 -0.86 7.93
C GLU A 31 15.12 -1.63 6.76
N TRP A 32 14.30 -2.10 5.80
CA TRP A 32 14.76 -2.87 4.65
C TRP A 32 15.58 -2.03 3.69
N ARG A 33 15.12 -0.81 3.34
CA ARG A 33 15.83 0.12 2.45
C ARG A 33 17.21 0.52 2.97
N LYS A 34 17.40 0.55 4.30
CA LYS A 34 18.73 0.80 4.89
C LYS A 34 19.69 -0.36 4.71
N SER A 35 19.16 -1.57 4.57
CA SER A 35 19.93 -2.81 4.50
C SER A 35 20.03 -3.38 3.08
N MET A 36 19.14 -2.93 2.19
CA MET A 36 18.97 -3.44 0.84
C MET A 36 18.69 -2.26 -0.09
N ASP A 37 19.31 -2.26 -1.27
CA ASP A 37 19.02 -1.27 -2.32
C ASP A 37 17.74 -1.66 -3.07
N ILE A 38 16.59 -1.43 -2.43
CA ILE A 38 15.26 -1.75 -2.99
C ILE A 38 14.35 -0.53 -2.98
N SER A 39 13.54 -0.41 -4.03
CA SER A 39 12.46 0.57 -4.12
C SER A 39 11.22 0.16 -3.32
N TRP A 40 10.33 1.12 -3.10
CA TRP A 40 9.02 0.87 -2.47
C TRP A 40 8.20 -0.14 -3.27
N LEU A 41 8.18 -0.04 -4.60
CA LEU A 41 7.40 -0.94 -5.45
C LEU A 41 7.92 -2.39 -5.40
N GLU A 42 9.24 -2.57 -5.41
CA GLU A 42 9.87 -3.89 -5.28
C GLU A 42 9.54 -4.51 -3.93
N TYR A 43 9.68 -3.74 -2.84
CA TYR A 43 9.32 -4.16 -1.50
C TYR A 43 7.86 -4.66 -1.41
N LEU A 44 6.91 -3.89 -1.94
CA LEU A 44 5.50 -4.27 -1.98
C LEU A 44 5.29 -5.59 -2.75
N ARG A 45 5.92 -5.75 -3.92
CA ARG A 45 5.80 -6.98 -4.73
C ARG A 45 6.41 -8.19 -4.03
N MET A 46 7.54 -8.03 -3.36
CA MET A 46 8.17 -9.09 -2.56
C MET A 46 7.22 -9.58 -1.46
N LEU A 47 6.60 -8.66 -0.73
CA LEU A 47 5.66 -9.02 0.35
C LEU A 47 4.33 -9.57 -0.15
N GLN A 48 3.82 -9.08 -1.28
CA GLN A 48 2.59 -9.59 -1.91
C GLN A 48 2.71 -11.09 -2.23
N ASN A 49 3.87 -11.50 -2.76
CA ASN A 49 4.15 -12.87 -3.16
C ASN A 49 4.65 -13.77 -2.01
N ASN A 50 4.93 -13.20 -0.83
CA ASN A 50 5.41 -13.97 0.30
C ASN A 50 4.23 -14.66 1.04
N PRO A 51 4.21 -16.00 1.16
CA PRO A 51 3.12 -16.73 1.81
C PRO A 51 3.01 -16.41 3.31
N TYR A 52 4.09 -15.97 3.96
CA TYR A 52 4.13 -15.63 5.39
C TYR A 52 3.66 -14.20 5.70
N THR A 53 3.42 -13.37 4.68
CA THR A 53 2.85 -12.03 4.89
C THR A 53 1.38 -12.14 5.30
N GLY A 54 1.04 -11.55 6.44
CA GLY A 54 -0.33 -11.57 6.97
C GLY A 54 -1.35 -10.92 6.03
N VAL A 55 -2.59 -11.44 6.05
CA VAL A 55 -3.67 -11.03 5.13
C VAL A 55 -3.95 -9.52 5.16
N TRP A 56 -3.97 -8.91 6.34
CA TRP A 56 -4.20 -7.46 6.48
C TRP A 56 -3.12 -6.62 5.79
N VAL A 57 -1.87 -7.07 5.81
CA VAL A 57 -0.77 -6.40 5.11
C VAL A 57 -0.91 -6.61 3.60
N LYS A 58 -1.27 -7.81 3.14
CA LYS A 58 -1.53 -8.09 1.72
C LYS A 58 -2.66 -7.23 1.15
N GLU A 59 -3.74 -7.04 1.90
CA GLU A 59 -4.84 -6.17 1.49
C GLU A 59 -4.40 -4.70 1.36
N VAL A 60 -3.56 -4.20 2.28
CA VAL A 60 -2.94 -2.87 2.17
C VAL A 60 -2.04 -2.78 0.94
N ILE A 61 -1.19 -3.78 0.71
CA ILE A 61 -0.30 -3.81 -0.45
C ILE A 61 -1.10 -3.75 -1.75
N GLN A 62 -2.16 -4.56 -1.88
CA GLN A 62 -3.03 -4.57 -3.06
C GLN A 62 -3.69 -3.19 -3.29
N TYR A 63 -4.19 -2.55 -2.23
CA TYR A 63 -4.72 -1.20 -2.32
C TYR A 63 -3.67 -0.20 -2.83
N LEU A 64 -2.46 -0.22 -2.27
CA LEU A 64 -1.37 0.69 -2.68
C LEU A 64 -0.90 0.45 -4.12
N LEU A 65 -0.80 -0.81 -4.55
CA LEU A 65 -0.42 -1.16 -5.91
C LEU A 65 -1.48 -0.69 -6.93
N SER A 66 -2.77 -0.83 -6.61
CA SER A 66 -3.84 -0.33 -7.46
C SER A 66 -3.83 1.20 -7.58
N LYS A 67 -3.50 1.91 -6.48
CA LYS A 67 -3.39 3.38 -6.48
C LYS A 67 -2.21 3.89 -7.32
N ASN A 68 -1.07 3.22 -7.25
CA ASN A 68 0.10 3.56 -8.06
C ASN A 68 -0.14 3.35 -9.56
N GLN A 69 -0.98 2.39 -9.95
CA GLN A 69 -1.37 2.19 -11.35
C GLN A 69 -2.32 3.28 -11.86
N THR A 70 -3.21 3.79 -11.01
CA THR A 70 -4.12 4.89 -11.38
C THR A 70 -3.45 6.26 -11.50
N GLY A 71 -2.32 6.49 -10.82
CA GLY A 71 -1.55 7.74 -10.93
C GLY A 71 -0.88 7.97 -12.30
N GLN A 72 -0.80 6.95 -13.15
CA GLN A 72 -0.29 7.06 -14.52
C GLN A 72 -1.38 7.37 -15.56
N GLN A 73 -2.67 7.35 -15.19
CA GLN A 73 -3.78 7.66 -16.10
C GLN A 73 -4.29 9.12 -16.01
N GLU A 74 -3.79 9.90 -15.04
CA GLU A 74 -4.17 11.32 -14.88
C GLU A 74 -3.14 12.30 -15.46
N SER A 75 -1.89 11.87 -15.74
CA SER A 75 -0.87 12.73 -16.36
C SER A 75 -0.97 12.82 -17.90
N GLU A 76 -1.73 11.96 -18.56
CA GLU A 76 -1.91 12.00 -20.04
C GLU A 76 -3.18 12.77 -20.48
N LYS A 77 -4.00 13.27 -19.55
CA LYS A 77 -5.25 14.00 -19.89
C LYS A 77 -5.14 15.53 -19.86
N HIS A 78 -3.97 16.11 -19.59
CA HIS A 78 -3.73 17.56 -19.63
C HIS A 78 -2.51 17.93 -20.48
N SER A 79 -2.45 17.42 -21.73
CA SER A 79 -1.52 17.95 -22.75
C SER A 79 -2.14 18.13 -24.14
N ASN A 80 -3.47 18.11 -24.24
CA ASN A 80 -4.18 18.50 -25.46
C ASN A 80 -5.17 19.63 -25.16
N VAL A 81 -4.66 20.82 -24.84
CA VAL A 81 -5.29 22.12 -25.11
C VAL A 81 -4.20 23.08 -25.54
#